data_AF-A0AAW1JFK5-F1
#
_entry.id   AF-A0AAW1JFK5-F1
#
_cell.length_a   1.000
_cell.length_b   1.000
_cell.length_c   1.000
_cell.angle_alpha   90.00
_cell.angle_beta   90.00
_cell.angle_gamma   90.00
#
_symmetry.space_group_name_H-M   'P 1'
#
loop_
_entity.id
_entity.type
_entity.pdbx_description
1 polymer ?
#
loop_
_entity_poly.entity_id
_entity_poly.type
_entity_poly.pdbx_seq_one_letter_code
_entity_poly.pdbx_strand_id
1 'polypeptide(L)'
;MSLDEYAEAKRKSKIAEETSDLQSDVEERGERFILKKRTIHRPSRFIDSDSDEESQKNSQIGIVSKRRLLYNVSLISSNIIATPTSSRSNTPGSSSFQLMSSFASQTSFLENVLHDKFFTYLSTVIEQNREILAILKNRSTNVSIEVEPKIPVKLPLESFEDLDVLEEHLQTKENEQLLTSLVSSTNSILRHSWSYKLSKEFSFLGTTNNKKAFMNYRVKKVIVAAVKASISSAVERSSEDQIKSWLKRSPKSYAYIRSFDTGIFCREWGTEMPRLLVLPPVTRCEDVKKKIGEWGTEMPRLLVLPPVTRCEDVRIPTVLGTTSISKMKRNSMILFFGSILLSSVLAGHQHNYFWRDYRGTIPDDALQFEGLVVAQVPYNGLLPATLYPKNNEALSECFGRKLSVKTGIKVLCDDLLENFTWEYVNVNSLTNEKLSDYVVGGTEDGSTLYIGKVFHEGQWKIGKVFPPSSQWKGLRVWYNSGDKYATDDFQILKYAPNHIDVFDVRNA
;
A
#
# COMPACT_ATOMS: atom_id res chain seq x y z
N MET A 1 -22.34 -32.20 -41.41
CA MET A 1 -23.03 -30.99 -41.89
C MET A 1 -24.30 -31.45 -42.58
N SER A 2 -25.45 -31.21 -41.97
CA SER A 2 -26.74 -31.64 -42.53
C SER A 2 -27.07 -30.82 -43.79
N LEU A 3 -27.95 -31.34 -44.64
CA LEU A 3 -28.46 -30.62 -45.81
C LEU A 3 -29.10 -29.28 -45.42
N ASP A 4 -29.70 -29.22 -44.23
CA ASP A 4 -30.32 -28.01 -43.68
C ASP A 4 -29.28 -26.97 -43.27
N GLU A 5 -28.17 -27.37 -42.66
CA GLU A 5 -27.06 -26.46 -42.32
C GLU A 5 -26.43 -25.83 -43.57
N TYR A 6 -26.33 -26.60 -44.66
CA TYR A 6 -25.81 -26.10 -45.93
C TYR A 6 -26.77 -25.09 -46.59
N ALA A 7 -28.09 -25.34 -46.53
CA ALA A 7 -29.10 -24.43 -47.03
C ALA A 7 -29.13 -23.11 -46.22
N GLU A 8 -28.96 -23.20 -44.90
CA GLU A 8 -28.92 -22.02 -44.02
C GLU A 8 -27.66 -21.17 -44.27
N ALA A 9 -26.50 -21.81 -44.43
CA ALA A 9 -25.25 -21.11 -44.77
C ALA A 9 -25.36 -20.38 -46.10
N LYS A 10 -25.98 -21.00 -47.12
CA LYS A 10 -26.19 -20.39 -48.44
C LYS A 10 -27.14 -19.17 -48.37
N ARG A 11 -28.16 -19.22 -47.51
CA ARG A 11 -29.06 -18.08 -47.24
C ARG A 11 -28.32 -16.91 -46.59
N LYS A 12 -27.48 -17.19 -45.58
CA LYS A 12 -26.70 -16.16 -44.88
C LYS A 12 -25.66 -15.49 -45.79
N SER A 13 -25.02 -16.26 -46.68
CA SER A 13 -24.09 -15.71 -47.67
C SER A 13 -24.78 -14.72 -48.61
N LYS A 14 -26.00 -15.03 -49.07
CA LYS A 14 -26.76 -14.15 -49.97
C LYS A 14 -27.18 -12.83 -49.29
N ILE A 15 -27.58 -12.89 -48.03
CA ILE A 15 -27.93 -11.69 -47.24
C ILE A 15 -26.69 -10.80 -47.03
N ALA A 16 -25.50 -11.39 -46.86
CA ALA A 16 -24.26 -10.64 -46.73
C ALA A 16 -23.86 -9.94 -48.04
N GLU A 17 -24.10 -10.57 -49.20
CA GLU A 17 -23.90 -9.92 -50.51
C GLU A 17 -24.84 -8.72 -50.69
N GLU A 18 -26.12 -8.86 -50.34
CA GLU A 18 -27.12 -7.79 -50.48
C GLU A 18 -26.90 -6.61 -49.52
N THR A 19 -26.18 -6.82 -48.40
CA THR A 19 -25.93 -5.78 -47.39
C THR A 19 -24.55 -5.14 -47.48
N SER A 20 -23.72 -5.57 -48.44
CA SER A 20 -22.36 -5.08 -48.64
C SER A 20 -22.25 -3.89 -49.60
N ASP A 21 -23.34 -3.39 -50.17
CA ASP A 21 -23.30 -2.21 -51.05
C ASP A 21 -23.21 -0.91 -50.22
N LEU A 22 -21.97 -0.58 -49.84
CA LEU A 22 -21.56 0.73 -49.35
C LEU A 22 -21.26 1.65 -50.53
N GLN A 23 -22.31 2.10 -51.21
CA GLN A 23 -22.31 3.39 -51.89
C GLN A 23 -23.32 4.29 -51.17
N SER A 24 -22.82 5.25 -50.40
CA SER A 24 -23.62 6.40 -49.98
C SER A 24 -22.85 7.66 -50.31
N ASP A 25 -23.24 8.24 -51.45
CA ASP A 25 -22.95 9.59 -51.83
C ASP A 25 -23.60 10.59 -50.85
N VAL A 26 -22.82 11.62 -50.54
CA VAL A 26 -23.17 13.04 -50.49
C VAL A 26 -24.66 13.35 -50.75
N GLU A 27 -25.40 13.89 -49.77
CA GLU A 27 -25.72 15.33 -49.63
C GLU A 27 -26.79 15.62 -48.56
N GLU A 28 -26.58 16.73 -47.87
CA GLU A 28 -27.54 17.67 -47.29
C GLU A 28 -28.62 17.30 -46.23
N ARG A 29 -28.60 18.18 -45.22
CA ARG A 29 -29.73 18.79 -44.50
C ARG A 29 -30.08 18.20 -43.14
N GLY A 30 -29.89 19.07 -42.14
CA GLY A 30 -29.87 18.72 -40.73
C GLY A 30 -31.25 18.45 -40.13
N GLU A 31 -31.24 17.54 -39.16
CA GLU A 31 -32.15 17.54 -38.03
C GLU A 31 -31.51 16.68 -36.92
N ARG A 32 -31.53 17.20 -35.68
CA ARG A 32 -30.92 16.54 -34.52
C ARG A 32 -31.73 15.31 -34.13
N PHE A 33 -31.28 14.13 -34.54
CA PHE A 33 -31.80 12.86 -34.02
C PHE A 33 -31.03 12.42 -32.77
N ILE A 34 -31.75 12.36 -31.66
CA ILE A 34 -31.30 11.75 -30.40
C ILE A 34 -31.18 10.24 -30.61
N LEU A 35 -29.94 9.75 -30.73
CA LEU A 35 -29.67 8.32 -30.82
C LEU A 35 -29.94 7.64 -29.47
N LYS A 36 -30.98 6.80 -29.43
CA LYS A 36 -31.25 5.87 -28.32
C LYS A 36 -30.05 4.94 -28.14
N LYS A 37 -29.44 4.98 -26.95
CA LYS A 37 -28.38 4.04 -26.52
C LYS A 37 -28.86 2.60 -26.69
N ARG A 38 -28.11 1.81 -27.47
CA ARG A 38 -28.31 0.35 -27.58
C ARG A 38 -27.95 -0.31 -26.26
N THR A 39 -28.88 -1.10 -25.72
CA THR A 39 -28.69 -1.95 -24.56
C THR A 39 -27.82 -3.14 -24.95
N ILE A 40 -26.58 -3.20 -24.45
CA ILE A 40 -25.67 -4.32 -24.68
C ILE A 40 -26.13 -5.50 -23.81
N HIS A 41 -26.64 -6.55 -24.45
CA HIS A 41 -26.99 -7.79 -23.77
C HIS A 41 -25.72 -8.64 -23.59
N ARG A 42 -25.43 -9.04 -22.35
CA ARG A 42 -24.28 -9.93 -22.05
C ARG A 42 -24.64 -11.36 -22.47
N PRO A 43 -23.75 -12.09 -23.16
CA PRO A 43 -24.01 -13.48 -23.52
C PRO A 43 -24.11 -14.36 -22.26
N SER A 44 -25.14 -15.21 -22.21
CA SER A 44 -25.31 -16.21 -21.17
C SER A 44 -24.26 -17.32 -21.35
N ARG A 45 -23.67 -17.75 -20.24
CA ARG A 45 -22.76 -18.91 -20.20
C ARG A 45 -23.50 -20.15 -20.70
N PHE A 46 -22.94 -20.77 -21.74
CA PHE A 46 -23.19 -22.17 -22.06
C PHE A 46 -22.76 -23.02 -20.86
N ILE A 47 -23.66 -23.87 -20.39
CA ILE A 47 -23.39 -24.99 -19.50
C ILE A 47 -23.41 -26.20 -20.42
N ASP A 48 -22.23 -26.78 -20.68
CA ASP A 48 -22.14 -28.08 -21.32
C ASP A 48 -22.49 -29.13 -20.27
N SER A 49 -23.61 -29.83 -20.49
CA SER A 49 -23.99 -31.05 -19.80
C SER A 49 -23.39 -32.22 -20.58
N ASP A 50 -22.28 -32.78 -20.09
CA ASP A 50 -21.85 -34.12 -20.45
C ASP A 50 -22.36 -35.08 -19.38
N SER A 51 -23.37 -35.86 -19.77
CA SER A 51 -23.71 -37.15 -19.16
C SER A 51 -22.94 -38.23 -19.90
N ASP A 52 -22.24 -39.11 -19.17
CA ASP A 52 -22.52 -40.56 -19.22
C ASP A 52 -21.61 -41.37 -18.26
N GLU A 53 -22.31 -42.22 -17.51
CA GLU A 53 -21.98 -43.56 -17.00
C GLU A 53 -20.94 -43.86 -15.89
N GLU A 54 -21.53 -44.41 -14.81
CA GLU A 54 -21.16 -45.59 -14.03
C GLU A 54 -19.75 -45.74 -13.41
N SER A 55 -19.70 -45.74 -12.08
CA SER A 55 -19.45 -46.98 -11.35
C SER A 55 -19.66 -46.83 -9.85
N GLN A 56 -20.43 -47.79 -9.31
CA GLN A 56 -20.68 -48.02 -7.89
C GLN A 56 -19.38 -48.29 -7.13
N LYS A 57 -19.23 -47.70 -5.93
CA LYS A 57 -18.69 -48.42 -4.77
C LYS A 57 -19.03 -47.71 -3.45
N ASN A 58 -19.77 -48.47 -2.64
CA ASN A 58 -20.04 -48.28 -1.21
C ASN A 58 -18.81 -47.83 -0.42
N SER A 59 -19.00 -46.83 0.44
CA SER A 59 -18.57 -46.95 1.84
C SER A 59 -19.34 -45.97 2.73
N GLN A 60 -19.98 -46.55 3.74
CA GLN A 60 -20.61 -45.88 4.87
C GLN A 60 -19.55 -45.14 5.68
N ILE A 61 -19.74 -43.84 5.93
CA ILE A 61 -19.29 -43.19 7.16
C ILE A 61 -20.41 -42.25 7.60
N GLY A 62 -21.05 -42.60 8.71
CA GLY A 62 -22.00 -41.75 9.40
C GLY A 62 -21.31 -40.71 10.29
N ILE A 63 -22.18 -39.91 10.93
CA ILE A 63 -21.91 -39.03 12.09
C ILE A 63 -21.04 -37.79 11.75
N VAL A 64 -21.29 -36.54 12.14
CA VAL A 64 -22.04 -35.92 13.26
C VAL A 64 -22.51 -34.53 12.81
N SER A 65 -23.79 -34.22 13.05
CA SER A 65 -24.32 -32.86 13.00
C SER A 65 -23.72 -32.02 14.15
N LYS A 66 -22.85 -31.05 13.83
CA LYS A 66 -22.33 -30.11 14.83
C LYS A 66 -23.42 -29.11 15.23
N ARG A 67 -24.08 -29.42 16.34
CA ARG A 67 -24.87 -28.48 17.15
C ARG A 67 -23.99 -27.27 17.51
N ARG A 68 -24.57 -26.08 17.33
CA ARG A 68 -24.11 -24.81 17.91
C ARG A 68 -24.06 -24.95 19.44
N LEU A 69 -22.89 -24.78 20.03
CA LEU A 69 -22.75 -24.49 21.45
C LEU A 69 -22.98 -22.99 21.63
N LEU A 70 -24.20 -22.64 22.04
CA LEU A 70 -24.50 -21.38 22.69
C LEU A 70 -24.02 -21.51 24.13
N TYR A 71 -23.01 -20.72 24.52
CA TYR A 71 -22.72 -20.50 25.93
C TYR A 71 -23.79 -19.57 26.48
N ASN A 72 -24.78 -20.16 27.14
CA ASN A 72 -25.66 -19.48 28.09
C ASN A 72 -24.85 -19.21 29.35
N VAL A 73 -24.53 -17.94 29.61
CA VAL A 73 -24.27 -17.46 30.97
C VAL A 73 -25.63 -17.02 31.50
N SER A 74 -26.31 -17.90 32.22
CA SER A 74 -27.47 -17.56 33.02
C SER A 74 -27.15 -17.73 34.50
N LEU A 75 -27.71 -16.80 35.28
CA LEU A 75 -28.06 -16.89 36.70
C LEU A 75 -26.95 -16.65 37.73
N ILE A 76 -26.84 -15.38 38.14
CA ILE A 76 -27.05 -15.04 39.55
C ILE A 76 -28.13 -13.95 39.58
N SER A 77 -29.39 -14.39 39.70
CA SER A 77 -30.52 -13.58 40.15
C SER A 77 -31.25 -14.37 41.24
N SER A 78 -31.26 -13.83 42.45
CA SER A 78 -32.21 -14.05 43.55
C SER A 78 -31.59 -13.36 44.78
N ASN A 79 -32.25 -12.56 45.61
CA ASN A 79 -33.62 -12.08 45.78
C ASN A 79 -33.43 -10.68 46.46
N ILE A 80 -34.39 -9.75 46.49
CA ILE A 80 -35.35 -9.63 47.60
C ILE A 80 -36.17 -8.33 47.39
N ILE A 81 -37.50 -8.50 47.45
CA ILE A 81 -38.58 -7.56 47.83
C ILE A 81 -38.98 -6.45 46.85
N ALA A 82 -40.09 -6.73 46.16
CA ALA A 82 -41.08 -5.75 45.75
C ALA A 82 -41.98 -5.37 46.93
N THR A 83 -42.46 -4.12 46.96
CA THR A 83 -43.81 -3.60 47.37
C THR A 83 -43.68 -2.09 47.73
N PRO A 84 -44.79 -1.33 47.87
CA PRO A 84 -45.49 -0.70 46.77
C PRO A 84 -45.53 0.82 46.91
N THR A 85 -45.96 1.48 45.83
CA THR A 85 -46.39 2.88 45.79
C THR A 85 -47.47 3.19 46.84
N SER A 86 -47.20 4.15 47.73
CA SER A 86 -48.21 5.09 48.22
C SER A 86 -47.55 6.36 48.76
N SER A 87 -48.36 7.40 48.81
CA SER A 87 -48.03 8.82 48.92
C SER A 87 -47.73 9.30 50.34
N ARG A 88 -47.15 10.51 50.38
CA ARG A 88 -47.38 11.62 51.33
C ARG A 88 -46.30 11.90 52.41
N SER A 89 -45.69 13.07 52.23
CA SER A 89 -45.28 14.10 53.21
C SER A 89 -44.34 13.79 54.39
N ASN A 90 -43.26 14.59 54.40
CA ASN A 90 -42.64 15.32 55.52
C ASN A 90 -41.54 14.68 56.39
N THR A 91 -40.49 15.51 56.50
CA THR A 91 -39.41 15.67 57.52
C THR A 91 -38.15 14.79 57.47
N PRO A 92 -36.95 15.40 57.62
CA PRO A 92 -35.67 14.71 57.58
C PRO A 92 -35.18 14.34 59.00
N GLY A 93 -34.73 13.10 59.17
CA GLY A 93 -34.08 12.62 60.39
C GLY A 93 -32.91 11.70 60.03
N SER A 94 -31.72 12.09 60.48
CA SER A 94 -30.42 11.47 60.22
C SER A 94 -30.33 10.01 60.65
N SER A 95 -30.09 9.11 59.69
CA SER A 95 -29.51 7.77 59.94
C SER A 95 -29.03 7.13 58.62
N SER A 96 -27.81 7.46 58.18
CA SER A 96 -27.20 6.89 56.96
C SER A 96 -25.67 6.84 57.09
N PHE A 97 -25.13 5.93 57.91
CA PHE A 97 -23.68 5.72 57.95
C PHE A 97 -23.19 4.27 58.15
N GLN A 98 -24.04 3.24 58.13
CA GLN A 98 -23.60 1.85 58.39
C GLN A 98 -23.48 0.94 57.14
N LEU A 99 -23.78 1.40 55.93
CA LEU A 99 -23.79 0.55 54.73
C LEU A 99 -22.56 0.65 53.81
N MET A 100 -21.57 1.50 54.11
CA MET A 100 -20.39 1.67 53.25
C MET A 100 -19.16 0.84 53.65
N SER A 101 -19.15 0.18 54.82
CA SER A 101 -17.97 -0.57 55.27
C SER A 101 -17.82 -1.97 54.66
N SER A 102 -18.90 -2.59 54.14
CA SER A 102 -18.81 -3.95 53.55
C SER A 102 -18.32 -3.95 52.10
N PHE A 103 -18.44 -2.84 51.37
CA PHE A 103 -17.99 -2.74 49.98
C PHE A 103 -16.46 -2.59 49.85
N ALA A 104 -15.81 -1.93 50.81
CA ALA A 104 -14.35 -1.76 50.80
C ALA A 104 -13.57 -3.09 50.97
N SER A 105 -14.20 -4.11 51.55
CA SER A 105 -13.54 -5.42 51.71
C SER A 105 -13.54 -6.25 50.41
N GLN A 106 -14.54 -6.05 49.53
CA GLN A 106 -14.63 -6.82 48.28
C GLN A 106 -13.71 -6.28 47.17
N THR A 107 -13.40 -4.99 47.18
CA THR A 107 -12.47 -4.39 46.20
C THR A 107 -11.05 -4.90 46.37
N SER A 108 -10.57 -5.05 47.62
CA SER A 108 -9.22 -5.55 47.91
C SER A 108 -8.97 -6.99 47.43
N PHE A 109 -10.00 -7.84 47.44
CA PHE A 109 -9.89 -9.23 46.98
C PHE A 109 -9.74 -9.31 45.45
N LEU A 110 -10.51 -8.50 44.71
CA LEU A 110 -10.42 -8.47 43.25
C LEU A 110 -9.09 -7.87 42.77
N GLU A 111 -8.56 -6.87 43.46
CA GLU A 111 -7.24 -6.30 43.16
C GLU A 111 -6.13 -7.34 43.29
N ASN A 112 -6.14 -8.14 44.36
CA ASN A 112 -5.13 -9.20 44.56
C ASN A 112 -5.20 -10.29 43.47
N VAL A 113 -6.40 -10.70 43.06
CA VAL A 113 -6.58 -11.71 42.00
C VAL A 113 -6.11 -11.18 40.63
N LEU A 114 -6.34 -9.90 40.34
CA LEU A 114 -5.85 -9.27 39.11
C LEU A 114 -4.32 -9.13 39.13
N HIS A 115 -3.76 -8.76 40.28
CA HIS A 115 -2.33 -8.64 40.48
C HIS A 115 -1.63 -9.98 40.23
N ASP A 116 -2.07 -11.07 40.86
CA ASP A 116 -1.44 -12.39 40.68
C ASP A 116 -1.47 -12.88 39.23
N LYS A 117 -2.58 -12.65 38.50
CA LYS A 117 -2.67 -12.97 37.07
C LYS A 117 -1.70 -12.13 36.25
N PHE A 118 -1.59 -10.84 36.55
CA PHE A 118 -0.66 -9.94 35.86
C PHE A 118 0.79 -10.37 36.05
N PHE A 119 1.22 -10.70 37.27
CA PHE A 119 2.58 -11.20 37.54
C PHE A 119 2.87 -12.55 36.86
N THR A 120 1.86 -13.41 36.78
CA THR A 120 1.97 -14.68 36.06
C THR A 120 2.23 -14.43 34.57
N TYR A 121 1.47 -13.53 33.93
CA TYR A 121 1.70 -13.17 32.53
C TYR A 121 3.06 -12.51 32.32
N LEU A 122 3.46 -11.58 33.18
CA LEU A 122 4.75 -10.91 33.08
C LEU A 122 5.91 -11.92 33.14
N SER A 123 5.82 -12.91 34.03
CA SER A 123 6.80 -13.98 34.15
C SER A 123 6.89 -14.83 32.88
N THR A 124 5.74 -15.14 32.26
CA THR A 124 5.74 -15.89 30.99
C THR A 124 6.38 -15.12 29.84
N VAL A 125 6.15 -13.80 29.75
CA VAL A 125 6.75 -12.96 28.70
C VAL A 125 8.27 -12.85 28.89
N ILE A 126 8.74 -12.70 30.13
CA ILE A 126 10.17 -12.67 30.44
C ILE A 126 10.85 -13.97 30.00
N GLU A 127 10.22 -15.12 30.26
CA GLU A 127 10.77 -16.42 29.89
C GLU A 127 10.81 -16.62 28.38
N GLN A 128 9.75 -16.24 27.66
CA GLN A 128 9.73 -16.26 26.19
C GLN A 128 10.84 -15.38 25.58
N ASN A 129 11.08 -14.19 26.14
CA ASN A 129 12.16 -13.32 25.68
C ASN A 129 13.54 -13.94 25.92
N ARG A 130 13.74 -14.68 27.02
CA ARG A 130 14.98 -15.43 27.26
C ARG A 130 15.18 -16.54 26.24
N GLU A 131 14.13 -17.29 25.91
CA GLU A 131 14.18 -18.32 24.86
C GLU A 131 14.53 -17.74 23.49
N ILE A 132 13.90 -16.63 23.10
CA ILE A 132 14.20 -15.92 21.84
C ILE A 132 15.66 -15.47 21.82
N LEU A 133 16.16 -14.88 22.91
CA LEU A 133 17.55 -14.46 23.00
C LEU A 133 18.53 -15.65 22.93
N ALA A 134 18.18 -16.80 23.49
CA ALA A 134 18.98 -18.02 23.38
C ALA A 134 19.02 -18.53 21.93
N ILE A 135 17.88 -18.53 21.22
CA ILE A 135 17.79 -18.91 19.81
C ILE A 135 18.64 -17.96 18.94
N LEU A 136 18.58 -16.66 19.21
CA LEU A 136 19.36 -15.65 18.48
C LEU A 136 20.86 -15.79 18.72
N LYS A 137 21.29 -16.00 19.97
CA LYS A 137 22.71 -16.25 20.31
C LYS A 137 23.24 -17.52 19.66
N ASN A 138 22.44 -18.59 19.63
CA ASN A 138 22.83 -19.85 18.98
C ASN A 138 22.85 -19.73 17.44
N ARG A 139 22.09 -18.80 16.86
CA ARG A 139 22.18 -18.47 15.43
C ARG A 139 23.40 -17.60 15.10
N SER A 140 23.81 -16.70 15.98
CA SER A 140 24.91 -15.77 15.70
C SER A 140 26.30 -16.45 15.73
N THR A 141 26.45 -17.59 16.40
CA THR A 141 27.74 -18.28 16.52
C THR A 141 28.17 -19.11 15.31
N ASN A 142 27.31 -19.29 14.29
CA ASN A 142 27.61 -20.17 13.15
C ASN A 142 27.86 -19.46 11.79
N VAL A 143 27.78 -18.14 11.69
CA VAL A 143 28.11 -17.43 10.44
C VAL A 143 28.77 -16.09 10.75
N SER A 144 30.05 -16.12 11.09
CA SER A 144 30.92 -14.94 11.05
C SER A 144 32.05 -15.20 10.06
N ILE A 145 31.70 -15.14 8.77
CA ILE A 145 32.65 -14.87 7.70
C ILE A 145 32.01 -13.76 6.86
N GLU A 146 32.14 -12.51 7.32
CA GLU A 146 31.96 -11.32 6.48
C GLU A 146 33.14 -11.26 5.50
N VAL A 147 33.10 -12.12 4.49
CA VAL A 147 33.79 -11.84 3.24
C VAL A 147 32.70 -11.25 2.36
N GLU A 148 32.65 -9.91 2.28
CA GLU A 148 31.85 -9.25 1.26
C GLU A 148 32.13 -9.94 -0.08
N PRO A 149 31.12 -10.56 -0.71
CA PRO A 149 31.34 -11.26 -1.96
C PRO A 149 31.86 -10.24 -2.97
N LYS A 150 33.08 -10.47 -3.48
CA LYS A 150 33.71 -9.62 -4.51
C LYS A 150 32.97 -9.80 -5.84
N ILE A 151 31.78 -9.23 -5.94
CA ILE A 151 31.01 -9.17 -7.19
C ILE A 151 31.70 -8.11 -8.06
N PRO A 152 32.09 -8.43 -9.31
CA PRO A 152 32.86 -7.53 -10.17
C PRO A 152 32.06 -6.32 -10.69
N VAL A 153 30.75 -6.30 -10.45
CA VAL A 153 29.81 -5.32 -10.98
C VAL A 153 29.03 -4.65 -9.87
N LYS A 154 28.66 -3.40 -10.09
CA LYS A 154 27.81 -2.64 -9.18
C LYS A 154 26.36 -3.12 -9.34
N LEU A 155 25.75 -3.50 -8.23
CA LEU A 155 24.32 -3.80 -8.17
C LEU A 155 23.53 -2.54 -7.75
N PRO A 156 22.30 -2.33 -8.26
CA PRO A 156 21.60 -3.14 -9.27
C PRO A 156 22.14 -2.94 -10.69
N LEU A 157 22.07 -3.97 -11.54
CA LEU A 157 22.56 -3.92 -12.92
C LEU A 157 21.78 -2.92 -13.79
N GLU A 158 22.48 -2.01 -14.46
CA GLU A 158 21.89 -0.97 -15.31
C GLU A 158 22.12 -1.17 -16.81
N SER A 159 23.13 -1.97 -17.19
CA SER A 159 23.60 -2.14 -18.56
C SER A 159 23.70 -3.61 -18.96
N PHE A 160 23.81 -3.90 -20.27
CA PHE A 160 24.03 -5.27 -20.75
C PHE A 160 25.48 -5.69 -20.52
N GLU A 161 26.41 -4.74 -20.54
CA GLU A 161 27.83 -4.95 -20.31
C GLU A 161 28.07 -5.46 -18.88
N ASP A 162 27.42 -4.85 -17.89
CA ASP A 162 27.48 -5.33 -16.50
C ASP A 162 26.84 -6.72 -16.36
N LEU A 163 25.78 -7.00 -17.11
CA LEU A 163 25.15 -8.32 -17.12
C LEU A 163 26.08 -9.38 -17.71
N ASP A 164 26.79 -9.07 -18.79
CA ASP A 164 27.71 -10.00 -19.44
C ASP A 164 28.92 -10.30 -18.53
N VAL A 165 29.47 -9.28 -17.85
CA VAL A 165 30.53 -9.46 -16.83
C VAL A 165 30.03 -10.32 -15.66
N LEU A 166 28.78 -10.11 -15.22
CA LEU A 166 28.19 -10.95 -14.18
C LEU A 166 27.99 -12.40 -14.66
N GLU A 167 27.50 -12.60 -15.88
CA GLU A 167 27.30 -13.94 -16.46
C GLU A 167 28.62 -14.71 -16.61
N GLU A 168 29.70 -14.02 -16.99
CA GLU A 168 31.05 -14.59 -17.03
C GLU A 168 31.53 -14.97 -15.62
N HIS A 169 31.32 -14.10 -14.64
CA HIS A 169 31.67 -14.38 -13.25
C HIS A 169 30.89 -15.58 -12.67
N LEU A 170 29.63 -15.77 -13.07
CA LEU A 170 28.78 -16.87 -12.65
C LEU A 170 29.02 -18.20 -13.40
N GLN A 171 30.05 -18.29 -14.24
CA GLN A 171 30.44 -19.58 -14.83
C GLN A 171 31.03 -20.55 -13.81
N THR A 172 31.65 -20.03 -12.74
CA THR A 172 32.26 -20.81 -11.67
C THR A 172 31.22 -21.17 -10.61
N LYS A 173 31.09 -22.46 -10.28
CA LYS A 173 30.11 -22.98 -9.32
C LYS A 173 30.23 -22.37 -7.91
N GLU A 174 31.43 -21.96 -7.50
CA GLU A 174 31.68 -21.27 -6.23
C GLU A 174 30.99 -19.89 -6.19
N ASN A 175 30.97 -19.18 -7.32
CA ASN A 175 30.36 -17.85 -7.41
C ASN A 175 28.82 -17.92 -7.45
N GLU A 176 28.24 -19.02 -7.93
CA GLU A 176 26.77 -19.21 -7.87
C GLU A 176 26.27 -19.19 -6.42
N GLN A 177 27.06 -19.69 -5.47
CA GLN A 177 26.70 -19.71 -4.04
C GLN A 177 26.71 -18.30 -3.41
N LEU A 178 27.50 -17.36 -3.94
CA LEU A 178 27.60 -16.00 -3.37
C LEU A 178 26.29 -15.22 -3.51
N LEU A 179 25.54 -15.43 -4.59
CA LEU A 179 24.22 -14.80 -4.77
C LEU A 179 23.13 -15.47 -3.94
N THR A 180 23.35 -16.70 -3.46
CA THR A 180 22.36 -17.41 -2.63
C THR A 180 22.24 -16.86 -1.22
N SER A 181 23.25 -16.14 -0.72
CA SER A 181 23.25 -15.55 0.62
C SER A 181 22.53 -14.20 0.70
N LEU A 182 22.25 -13.55 -0.43
CA LEU A 182 21.80 -12.16 -0.46
C LEU A 182 20.37 -11.97 0.07
N VAL A 183 19.39 -12.81 -0.31
CA VAL A 183 18.01 -12.69 0.22
C VAL A 183 17.18 -13.99 0.05
N SER A 184 16.15 -14.16 0.87
CA SER A 184 15.26 -15.33 0.90
C SER A 184 14.10 -15.34 -0.11
N SER A 185 13.88 -14.28 -0.90
CA SER A 185 12.74 -14.21 -1.83
C SER A 185 13.11 -13.73 -3.23
N THR A 186 12.49 -14.34 -4.25
CA THR A 186 12.71 -14.05 -5.68
C THR A 186 12.59 -12.56 -5.99
N ASN A 187 11.53 -11.90 -5.51
CA ASN A 187 11.28 -10.48 -5.77
C ASN A 187 12.35 -9.59 -5.13
N SER A 188 12.85 -9.96 -3.96
CA SER A 188 13.89 -9.17 -3.31
C SER A 188 15.22 -9.32 -4.05
N ILE A 189 15.60 -10.55 -4.43
CA ILE A 189 16.82 -10.79 -5.22
C ILE A 189 16.77 -10.00 -6.53
N LEU A 190 15.65 -10.06 -7.26
CA LEU A 190 15.46 -9.32 -8.51
C LEU A 190 15.58 -7.80 -8.31
N ARG A 191 14.97 -7.24 -7.26
CA ARG A 191 15.04 -5.79 -6.98
C ARG A 191 16.45 -5.31 -6.61
N HIS A 192 17.21 -6.13 -5.89
CA HIS A 192 18.59 -5.78 -5.51
C HIS A 192 19.56 -6.00 -6.67
N SER A 193 19.29 -6.99 -7.52
CA SER A 193 20.23 -7.39 -8.57
C SER A 193 19.98 -6.68 -9.90
N TRP A 194 18.76 -6.22 -10.19
CA TRP A 194 18.39 -5.69 -11.52
C TRP A 194 17.71 -4.32 -11.43
N SER A 195 18.13 -3.39 -12.27
CA SER A 195 17.41 -2.13 -12.47
C SER A 195 16.18 -2.33 -13.35
N TYR A 196 15.13 -1.55 -13.10
CA TYR A 196 13.96 -1.50 -13.97
C TYR A 196 14.30 -1.09 -15.41
N LYS A 197 15.37 -0.31 -15.59
CA LYS A 197 15.90 0.11 -16.90
C LYS A 197 16.36 -1.09 -17.71
N LEU A 198 17.15 -2.00 -17.14
CA LEU A 198 17.61 -3.19 -17.83
C LEU A 198 16.46 -4.18 -18.05
N SER A 199 15.62 -4.38 -17.03
CA SER A 199 14.53 -5.36 -17.07
C SER A 199 13.46 -5.11 -18.13
N LYS A 200 13.31 -3.87 -18.63
CA LYS A 200 12.37 -3.57 -19.72
C LYS A 200 12.75 -4.25 -21.04
N GLU A 201 14.04 -4.53 -21.23
CA GLU A 201 14.60 -5.15 -22.45
C GLU A 201 14.51 -6.68 -22.44
N PHE A 202 13.96 -7.25 -21.37
CA PHE A 202 13.82 -8.68 -21.19
C PHE A 202 12.36 -9.12 -21.22
N SER A 203 12.15 -10.31 -21.76
CA SER A 203 10.97 -11.12 -21.49
C SER A 203 11.43 -12.51 -21.09
N PHE A 204 10.58 -13.30 -20.44
CA PHE A 204 11.02 -14.61 -19.96
C PHE A 204 11.50 -15.52 -21.11
N LEU A 205 10.74 -15.57 -22.21
CA LEU A 205 11.04 -16.42 -23.39
C LEU A 205 11.68 -15.66 -24.58
N GLY A 206 11.75 -14.33 -24.55
CA GLY A 206 12.33 -13.52 -25.63
C GLY A 206 11.41 -13.25 -26.84
N THR A 207 10.14 -13.68 -26.80
CA THR A 207 9.28 -13.69 -28.00
C THR A 207 8.54 -12.38 -28.27
N THR A 208 8.45 -11.48 -27.30
CA THR A 208 7.67 -10.23 -27.45
C THR A 208 8.58 -9.04 -27.73
N ASN A 209 8.32 -8.30 -28.82
CA ASN A 209 8.91 -6.99 -29.11
C ASN A 209 10.45 -6.95 -29.15
N ASN A 210 11.10 -7.93 -29.77
CA ASN A 210 12.57 -8.02 -29.86
C ASN A 210 13.31 -8.02 -28.51
N LYS A 211 12.62 -8.39 -27.42
CA LYS A 211 13.22 -8.49 -26.09
C LYS A 211 14.10 -9.73 -25.98
N LYS A 212 15.19 -9.66 -25.21
CA LYS A 212 16.05 -10.84 -24.97
C LYS A 212 15.36 -11.85 -24.05
N ALA A 213 15.64 -13.13 -24.26
CA ALA A 213 15.10 -14.23 -23.47
C ALA A 213 15.86 -14.36 -22.14
N PHE A 214 15.22 -13.96 -21.03
CA PHE A 214 15.81 -14.07 -19.69
C PHE A 214 16.07 -15.53 -19.28
N MET A 215 15.28 -16.48 -19.79
CA MET A 215 15.42 -17.91 -19.51
C MET A 215 16.81 -18.47 -19.87
N ASN A 216 17.52 -17.84 -20.80
CA ASN A 216 18.82 -18.31 -21.29
C ASN A 216 20.00 -17.89 -20.41
N TYR A 217 19.80 -16.99 -19.45
CA TYR A 217 20.84 -16.42 -18.60
C TYR A 217 21.11 -17.28 -17.35
N ARG A 218 22.36 -17.43 -16.92
CA ARG A 218 22.73 -18.19 -15.71
C ARG A 218 22.20 -17.51 -14.46
N VAL A 219 22.08 -16.19 -14.46
CA VAL A 219 21.45 -15.43 -13.37
C VAL A 219 20.07 -16.00 -13.01
N LYS A 220 19.27 -16.49 -13.98
CA LYS A 220 18.00 -17.20 -13.70
C LYS A 220 18.22 -18.42 -12.81
N LYS A 221 19.19 -19.27 -13.16
CA LYS A 221 19.48 -20.51 -12.41
C LYS A 221 19.94 -20.19 -11.00
N VAL A 222 20.78 -19.17 -10.86
CA VAL A 222 21.27 -18.71 -9.56
C VAL A 222 20.16 -18.16 -8.69
N ILE A 223 19.23 -17.36 -9.23
CA ILE A 223 18.06 -16.86 -8.48
C ILE A 223 17.19 -18.03 -8.00
N VAL A 224 16.91 -19.00 -8.86
CA VAL A 224 16.12 -20.19 -8.47
C VAL A 224 16.84 -21.02 -7.41
N ALA A 225 18.15 -21.20 -7.54
CA ALA A 225 18.96 -21.90 -6.56
C ALA A 225 18.98 -21.18 -5.20
N ALA A 226 19.11 -19.85 -5.20
CA ALA A 226 19.05 -19.01 -3.99
C ALA A 226 17.72 -19.17 -3.24
N VAL A 227 16.60 -19.15 -3.99
CA VAL A 227 15.27 -19.33 -3.42
C VAL A 227 15.08 -20.74 -2.86
N LYS A 228 15.55 -21.78 -3.57
CA LYS A 228 15.50 -23.18 -3.08
C LYS A 228 16.38 -23.39 -1.84
N ALA A 229 17.54 -22.73 -1.78
CA ALA A 229 18.42 -22.79 -0.61
C ALA A 229 17.78 -22.12 0.62
N SER A 230 17.07 -21.00 0.39
CA SER A 230 16.38 -20.27 1.44
C SER A 230 15.07 -20.94 1.88
N ILE A 231 14.38 -21.61 0.95
CA ILE A 231 13.08 -22.24 1.16
C ILE A 231 13.14 -23.65 0.55
N SER A 232 13.43 -24.65 1.39
CA SER A 232 13.60 -26.04 0.95
C SER A 232 12.38 -26.64 0.24
N SER A 233 11.18 -26.11 0.50
CA SER A 233 9.92 -26.51 -0.14
C SER A 233 9.62 -25.78 -1.46
N ALA A 234 10.48 -24.84 -1.89
CA ALA A 234 10.21 -24.03 -3.08
C ALA A 234 10.30 -24.85 -4.38
N VAL A 235 9.19 -24.90 -5.11
CA VAL A 235 9.13 -25.48 -6.45
C VAL A 235 9.76 -24.51 -7.46
N GLU A 236 10.63 -25.01 -8.32
CA GLU A 236 11.30 -24.22 -9.37
C GLU A 236 10.32 -23.41 -10.23
N ARG A 237 9.24 -24.06 -10.67
CA ARG A 237 8.18 -23.45 -11.47
C ARG A 237 7.56 -22.23 -10.78
N SER A 238 7.40 -22.26 -9.46
CA SER A 238 6.87 -21.12 -8.69
C SER A 238 7.82 -19.92 -8.74
N SER A 239 9.13 -20.17 -8.60
CA SER A 239 10.14 -19.12 -8.70
C SER A 239 10.22 -18.53 -10.11
N GLU A 240 10.14 -19.37 -11.14
CA GLU A 240 10.06 -18.92 -12.54
C GLU A 240 8.82 -18.07 -12.82
N ASP A 241 7.66 -18.45 -12.29
CA ASP A 241 6.42 -17.70 -12.48
C ASP A 241 6.47 -16.34 -11.77
N GLN A 242 7.17 -16.24 -10.64
CA GLN A 242 7.47 -14.96 -9.99
C GLN A 242 8.40 -14.09 -10.85
N ILE A 243 9.45 -14.66 -11.44
CA ILE A 243 10.33 -13.95 -12.38
C ILE A 243 9.53 -13.44 -13.59
N LYS A 244 8.68 -14.29 -14.19
CA LYS A 244 7.79 -13.92 -15.31
C LYS A 244 6.88 -12.74 -14.94
N SER A 245 6.22 -12.82 -13.78
CA SER A 245 5.33 -11.78 -13.26
C SER A 245 6.07 -10.47 -13.04
N TRP A 246 7.29 -10.54 -12.49
CA TRP A 246 8.13 -9.37 -12.24
C TRP A 246 8.59 -8.71 -13.55
N LEU A 247 9.12 -9.47 -14.51
CA LEU A 247 9.52 -8.97 -15.84
C LEU A 247 8.35 -8.36 -16.62
N LYS A 248 7.13 -8.90 -16.46
CA LYS A 248 5.91 -8.34 -17.08
C LYS A 248 5.52 -6.98 -16.48
N ARG A 249 5.79 -6.75 -15.19
CA ARG A 249 5.46 -5.51 -14.47
C ARG A 249 6.56 -4.45 -14.56
N SER A 250 7.82 -4.86 -14.71
CA SER A 250 8.99 -3.97 -14.70
C SER A 250 8.89 -2.78 -15.67
N PRO A 251 8.38 -2.91 -16.92
CA PRO A 251 8.28 -1.78 -17.83
C PRO A 251 7.31 -0.69 -17.34
N LYS A 252 6.22 -1.09 -16.66
CA LYS A 252 5.26 -0.14 -16.07
C LYS A 252 5.91 0.62 -14.92
N SER A 253 6.66 -0.09 -14.07
CA SER A 253 7.42 0.53 -12.98
C SER A 253 8.49 1.48 -13.51
N TYR A 254 9.19 1.13 -14.60
CA TYR A 254 10.17 2.01 -15.24
C TYR A 254 9.53 3.28 -15.82
N ALA A 255 8.40 3.14 -16.53
CA ALA A 255 7.68 4.28 -17.09
C ALA A 255 7.20 5.24 -15.97
N TYR A 256 6.73 4.68 -14.85
CA TYR A 256 6.38 5.44 -13.66
C TYR A 256 7.58 6.20 -13.10
N ILE A 257 8.69 5.52 -12.79
CA ILE A 257 9.90 6.16 -12.24
C ILE A 257 10.42 7.27 -13.17
N ARG A 258 10.49 7.01 -14.48
CA ARG A 258 10.94 8.01 -15.46
C ARG A 258 10.03 9.23 -15.52
N SER A 259 8.72 9.07 -15.35
CA SER A 259 7.78 10.21 -15.33
C SER A 259 8.01 11.15 -14.16
N PHE A 260 8.52 10.64 -13.03
CA PHE A 260 8.98 11.47 -11.91
C PHE A 260 10.26 12.23 -12.27
N ASP A 261 11.26 11.55 -12.83
CA ASP A 261 12.56 12.17 -13.14
C ASP A 261 12.46 13.26 -14.22
N THR A 262 11.56 13.10 -15.20
CA THR A 262 11.42 14.09 -16.28
C THR A 262 10.43 15.21 -15.98
N GLY A 263 9.68 15.15 -14.88
CA GLY A 263 8.63 16.12 -14.55
C GLY A 263 7.48 16.20 -15.58
N ILE A 264 7.36 15.20 -16.48
CA ILE A 264 6.34 15.16 -17.52
C ILE A 264 5.18 14.29 -17.00
N PHE A 265 4.17 14.95 -16.46
CA PHE A 265 2.88 14.32 -16.17
C PHE A 265 2.04 14.28 -17.46
N CYS A 266 1.97 13.13 -18.12
CA CYS A 266 0.95 12.91 -19.14
C CYS A 266 -0.42 12.77 -18.46
N ARG A 267 -1.20 13.86 -18.45
CA ARG A 267 -2.66 13.80 -18.27
C ARG A 267 -3.28 13.07 -19.46
N GLU A 268 -4.45 12.49 -19.21
CA GLU A 268 -5.37 11.81 -20.14
C GLU A 268 -5.14 10.30 -20.34
N TRP A 269 -5.77 9.53 -19.46
CA TRP A 269 -6.26 8.19 -19.80
C TRP A 269 -7.80 8.23 -19.74
N GLY A 270 -8.40 8.67 -20.85
CA GLY A 270 -9.78 8.39 -21.23
C GLY A 270 -9.75 7.43 -22.41
N THR A 271 -10.64 6.43 -22.40
CA THR A 271 -10.77 5.38 -23.41
C THR A 271 -11.00 5.94 -24.82
N GLU A 272 -10.31 5.32 -25.81
CA GLU A 272 -10.29 5.57 -27.26
C GLU A 272 -9.13 6.43 -27.80
N MET A 273 -8.18 5.78 -28.47
CA MET A 273 -7.10 6.42 -29.24
C MET A 273 -7.59 6.84 -30.63
N PRO A 274 -7.32 8.08 -31.08
CA PRO A 274 -7.02 8.34 -32.48
C PRO A 274 -5.49 8.35 -32.72
N ARG A 275 -5.11 7.94 -33.93
CA ARG A 275 -3.74 7.75 -34.39
C ARG A 275 -2.87 9.01 -34.17
N LEU A 276 -1.73 8.83 -33.52
CA LEU A 276 -0.67 9.84 -33.37
C LEU A 276 -0.07 10.19 -34.74
N LEU A 277 -0.29 11.43 -35.19
CA LEU A 277 0.53 12.10 -36.20
C LEU A 277 1.72 12.74 -35.46
N VAL A 278 2.89 12.13 -35.57
CA VAL A 278 4.14 12.68 -35.05
C VAL A 278 4.57 13.81 -35.98
N LEU A 279 4.52 15.06 -35.51
CA LEU A 279 5.14 16.18 -36.22
C LEU A 279 6.63 16.29 -35.84
N PRO A 280 7.51 16.61 -36.80
CA PRO A 280 8.94 16.76 -36.55
C PRO A 280 9.24 18.03 -35.72
N PRO A 281 10.40 18.09 -35.07
CA PRO A 281 10.78 19.22 -34.22
C PRO A 281 10.93 20.49 -35.05
N VAL A 282 10.16 21.52 -34.70
CA VAL A 282 10.25 22.85 -35.31
C VAL A 282 11.39 23.60 -34.62
N THR A 283 12.42 23.97 -35.39
CA THR A 283 13.67 24.55 -34.89
C THR A 283 13.70 26.08 -34.88
N ARG A 284 12.60 26.77 -35.24
CA ARG A 284 12.56 28.25 -35.26
C ARG A 284 11.26 28.82 -34.72
N CYS A 285 11.40 29.91 -33.98
CA CYS A 285 10.33 30.60 -33.26
C CYS A 285 9.30 31.30 -34.18
N GLU A 286 9.61 31.44 -35.47
CA GLU A 286 8.78 32.14 -36.47
C GLU A 286 7.61 31.28 -36.98
N ASP A 287 7.78 29.97 -37.03
CA ASP A 287 6.73 29.02 -37.46
C ASP A 287 5.59 28.89 -36.43
N VAL A 288 5.91 29.16 -35.15
CA VAL A 288 4.93 29.18 -34.06
C VAL A 288 3.97 30.36 -34.20
N LYS A 289 4.47 31.53 -34.61
CA LYS A 289 3.63 32.73 -34.80
C LYS A 289 2.66 32.60 -35.97
N LYS A 290 3.05 31.90 -37.04
CA LYS A 290 2.18 31.66 -38.20
C LYS A 290 1.03 30.69 -37.87
N LYS A 291 1.28 29.66 -37.07
CA LYS A 291 0.24 28.71 -36.63
C LYS A 291 -0.70 29.26 -35.56
N ILE A 292 -0.25 30.18 -34.70
CA ILE A 292 -1.10 30.85 -33.72
C ILE A 292 -2.18 31.73 -34.40
N GLY A 293 -1.95 32.21 -35.63
CA GLY A 293 -2.94 32.96 -36.41
C GLY A 293 -4.08 32.12 -37.00
N GLU A 294 -3.94 30.80 -37.08
CA GLU A 294 -4.94 29.89 -37.66
C GLU A 294 -5.91 29.32 -36.62
N TRP A 295 -5.61 29.45 -35.33
CA TRP A 295 -6.43 28.93 -34.24
C TRP A 295 -7.24 30.08 -33.63
N GLY A 296 -8.53 30.12 -34.01
CA GLY A 296 -9.49 31.11 -33.54
C GLY A 296 -9.59 31.20 -32.01
N THR A 297 -10.17 32.31 -31.57
CA THR A 297 -10.18 32.82 -30.20
C THR A 297 -10.96 31.96 -29.21
N GLU A 298 -10.45 30.80 -28.80
CA GLU A 298 -10.73 30.22 -27.48
C GLU A 298 -9.51 29.42 -27.01
N MET A 299 -8.75 29.95 -26.05
CA MET A 299 -7.70 29.20 -25.37
C MET A 299 -7.69 29.49 -23.87
N PRO A 300 -7.61 28.46 -23.00
CA PRO A 300 -7.32 28.67 -21.58
C PRO A 300 -5.81 28.87 -21.36
N ARG A 301 -5.49 29.66 -20.33
CA ARG A 301 -4.16 30.20 -19.99
C ARG A 301 -3.07 29.12 -19.94
N LEU A 302 -2.11 29.21 -20.86
CA LEU A 302 -0.84 28.48 -20.84
C LEU A 302 0.22 29.35 -20.15
N LEU A 303 0.73 28.89 -19.01
CA LEU A 303 1.88 29.49 -18.33
C LEU A 303 3.16 28.93 -18.98
N VAL A 304 3.81 29.74 -19.81
CA VAL A 304 5.12 29.43 -20.38
C VAL A 304 6.18 29.92 -19.40
N LEU A 305 6.95 29.00 -18.82
CA LEU A 305 8.13 29.34 -18.03
C LEU A 305 9.32 29.64 -18.97
N PRO A 306 10.16 30.65 -18.67
CA PRO A 306 11.29 31.00 -19.52
C PRO A 306 12.45 29.99 -19.41
N PRO A 307 13.33 29.91 -20.43
CA PRO A 307 14.46 29.00 -20.41
C PRO A 307 15.53 29.43 -19.41
N VAL A 308 16.05 28.46 -18.66
CA VAL A 308 17.21 28.63 -17.77
C VAL A 308 18.46 28.85 -18.62
N THR A 309 19.05 30.04 -18.55
CA THR A 309 20.34 30.34 -19.16
C THR A 309 21.49 29.75 -18.32
N ARG A 310 22.41 29.06 -19.02
CA ARG A 310 23.70 28.59 -18.49
C ARG A 310 24.52 29.78 -17.97
N CYS A 311 25.02 29.68 -16.75
CA CYS A 311 26.15 30.49 -16.28
C CYS A 311 27.46 29.77 -16.63
N GLU A 312 28.31 30.45 -17.40
CA GLU A 312 29.72 30.11 -17.60
C GLU A 312 30.60 30.78 -16.54
N ASP A 313 31.71 30.10 -16.26
CA ASP A 313 33.01 30.59 -15.80
C ASP A 313 33.16 31.32 -14.45
N VAL A 314 33.57 30.53 -13.44
CA VAL A 314 34.40 31.02 -12.32
C VAL A 314 35.72 30.26 -12.32
N ARG A 315 36.80 30.96 -12.67
CA ARG A 315 38.19 30.50 -12.56
C ARG A 315 38.60 30.47 -11.08
N ILE A 316 39.08 29.32 -10.60
CA ILE A 316 39.75 29.19 -9.29
C ILE A 316 41.27 29.13 -9.55
N PRO A 317 42.12 29.89 -8.83
CA PRO A 317 43.56 29.78 -8.96
C PRO A 317 44.09 28.56 -8.23
N THR A 318 44.92 27.79 -8.94
CA THR A 318 45.70 26.67 -8.44
C THR A 318 46.87 27.19 -7.61
N VAL A 319 46.92 26.87 -6.32
CA VAL A 319 48.13 27.01 -5.48
C VAL A 319 48.57 25.62 -5.05
N LEU A 320 49.74 25.21 -5.54
CA LEU A 320 50.45 23.99 -5.18
C LEU A 320 51.07 24.12 -3.78
N GLY A 321 50.80 23.16 -2.91
CA GLY A 321 51.45 23.00 -1.61
C GLY A 321 51.42 21.54 -1.18
N THR A 322 52.44 20.78 -1.54
CA THR A 322 52.63 19.38 -1.16
C THR A 322 53.23 19.29 0.25
N THR A 323 52.40 19.03 1.27
CA THR A 323 52.91 18.53 2.56
C THR A 323 52.04 17.41 3.13
N SER A 324 52.70 16.27 3.41
CA SER A 324 52.38 15.24 4.42
C SER A 324 50.98 14.59 4.44
N ILE A 325 50.79 13.59 3.57
CA ILE A 325 49.52 12.85 3.37
C ILE A 325 49.27 11.72 4.41
N SER A 326 50.20 11.42 5.33
CA SER A 326 50.08 10.20 6.16
C SER A 326 49.31 10.37 7.49
N LYS A 327 49.14 11.58 8.03
CA LYS A 327 48.42 11.79 9.32
C LYS A 327 46.97 12.28 9.18
N MET A 328 46.54 12.78 8.03
CA MET A 328 45.17 13.29 7.82
C MET A 328 44.11 12.19 7.64
N LYS A 329 44.51 10.97 7.24
CA LYS A 329 43.57 9.87 6.99
C LYS A 329 42.93 9.31 8.27
N ARG A 330 43.61 9.35 9.42
CA ARG A 330 43.07 8.82 10.68
C ARG A 330 41.98 9.71 11.28
N ASN A 331 42.17 11.02 11.28
CA ASN A 331 41.19 11.95 11.86
C ASN A 331 39.97 12.15 10.94
N SER A 332 40.16 12.09 9.61
CA SER A 332 39.05 12.13 8.65
C SER A 332 38.17 10.87 8.73
N MET A 333 38.78 9.70 8.96
CA MET A 333 38.05 8.44 9.12
C MET A 333 37.23 8.40 10.42
N ILE A 334 37.76 8.93 11.53
CA ILE A 334 37.02 9.03 12.81
C ILE A 334 35.82 9.98 12.69
N LEU A 335 35.96 11.12 12.00
CA LEU A 335 34.84 12.03 11.77
C LEU A 335 33.76 11.41 10.85
N PHE A 336 34.16 10.60 9.87
CA PHE A 336 33.23 9.90 8.98
C PHE A 336 32.46 8.79 9.69
N PHE A 337 33.13 7.97 10.50
CA PHE A 337 32.46 6.96 11.33
C PHE A 337 31.63 7.58 12.46
N GLY A 338 32.09 8.69 13.03
CA GLY A 338 31.32 9.48 13.99
C GLY A 338 30.04 10.07 13.39
N SER A 339 30.08 10.57 12.14
CA SER A 339 28.88 11.07 11.46
C SER A 339 27.93 9.94 11.06
N ILE A 340 28.44 8.76 10.67
CA ILE A 340 27.62 7.58 10.37
C ILE A 340 26.93 7.05 11.65
N LEU A 341 27.65 6.95 12.77
CA LEU A 341 27.06 6.56 14.06
C LEU A 341 26.06 7.60 14.58
N LEU A 342 26.34 8.90 14.44
CA LEU A 342 25.42 9.97 14.86
C LEU A 342 24.18 10.04 13.97
N SER A 343 24.29 9.77 12.66
CA SER A 343 23.12 9.67 11.77
C SER A 343 22.31 8.39 11.99
N SER A 344 22.93 7.32 12.51
CA SER A 344 22.23 6.09 12.93
C SER A 344 21.46 6.28 14.23
N VAL A 345 21.91 7.17 15.13
CA VAL A 345 21.20 7.49 16.39
C VAL A 345 20.04 8.47 16.16
N LEU A 346 20.09 9.27 15.09
CA LEU A 346 18.95 10.06 14.60
C LEU A 346 17.97 9.24 13.74
N ALA A 347 18.18 7.92 13.60
CA ALA A 347 17.33 7.06 12.80
C ALA A 347 15.96 6.90 13.45
N GLY A 348 15.04 7.76 13.00
CA GLY A 348 13.59 7.59 13.03
C GLY A 348 13.01 7.42 14.41
N HIS A 349 12.25 8.41 14.88
CA HIS A 349 11.22 8.12 15.88
C HIS A 349 10.33 7.01 15.31
N GLN A 350 10.59 5.76 15.72
CA GLN A 350 9.71 4.65 15.41
C GLN A 350 8.46 4.90 16.24
N HIS A 351 7.41 5.39 15.58
CA HIS A 351 6.10 5.40 16.18
C HIS A 351 5.71 3.94 16.46
N ASN A 352 5.12 3.67 17.63
CA ASN A 352 4.74 2.29 18.01
C ASN A 352 3.45 1.83 17.32
N TYR A 353 2.76 2.72 16.61
CA TYR A 353 1.56 2.36 15.88
C TYR A 353 1.88 1.54 14.63
N PHE A 354 0.97 0.64 14.27
CA PHE A 354 1.11 -0.23 13.11
C PHE A 354 -0.23 -0.49 12.40
N TRP A 355 -0.16 -1.01 11.18
CA TRP A 355 -1.34 -1.33 10.37
C TRP A 355 -1.58 -2.85 10.34
N ARG A 356 -2.74 -3.31 10.84
CA ARG A 356 -3.13 -4.72 10.85
C ARG A 356 -4.20 -5.02 9.80
N ASP A 357 -4.13 -6.18 9.16
CA ASP A 357 -5.18 -6.61 8.22
C ASP A 357 -6.52 -6.83 8.94
N TYR A 358 -7.58 -6.19 8.45
CA TYR A 358 -8.94 -6.40 8.94
C TYR A 358 -9.53 -7.69 8.38
N ARG A 359 -9.90 -8.61 9.26
CA ARG A 359 -10.44 -9.94 8.92
C ARG A 359 -11.94 -10.09 9.24
N GLY A 360 -12.65 -8.97 9.39
CA GLY A 360 -14.08 -8.97 9.76
C GLY A 360 -14.34 -8.83 11.26
N THR A 361 -13.30 -8.80 12.09
CA THR A 361 -13.37 -8.47 13.51
C THR A 361 -12.43 -7.29 13.81
N ILE A 362 -12.86 -6.38 14.67
CA ILE A 362 -12.05 -5.25 15.12
C ILE A 362 -11.10 -5.77 16.22
N PRO A 363 -9.79 -5.61 16.07
CA PRO A 363 -8.84 -5.88 17.16
C PRO A 363 -9.07 -4.96 18.37
N ASP A 364 -8.79 -5.44 19.58
CA ASP A 364 -8.97 -4.64 20.82
C ASP A 364 -8.03 -3.43 20.88
N ASP A 365 -6.88 -3.52 20.22
CA ASP A 365 -5.86 -2.46 20.07
C ASP A 365 -6.09 -1.54 18.86
N ALA A 366 -7.23 -1.65 18.17
CA ALA A 366 -7.54 -0.79 17.04
C ALA A 366 -8.07 0.58 17.48
N LEU A 367 -7.58 1.64 16.83
CA LEU A 367 -8.00 3.01 17.10
C LEU A 367 -9.46 3.22 16.66
N GLN A 368 -10.35 3.30 17.66
CA GLN A 368 -11.78 3.51 17.52
C GLN A 368 -12.19 4.93 17.93
N PHE A 369 -13.17 5.49 17.24
CA PHE A 369 -13.77 6.79 17.55
C PHE A 369 -15.24 6.79 17.16
N GLU A 370 -16.15 7.02 18.11
CA GLU A 370 -17.61 7.12 17.87
C GLU A 370 -18.19 5.92 17.09
N GLY A 371 -17.70 4.71 17.37
CA GLY A 371 -18.11 3.47 16.68
C GLY A 371 -17.55 3.31 15.26
N LEU A 372 -16.67 4.21 14.83
CA LEU A 372 -15.89 4.13 13.60
C LEU A 372 -14.47 3.66 13.91
N VAL A 373 -13.81 3.06 12.91
CA VAL A 373 -12.40 2.63 13.03
C VAL A 373 -11.58 3.35 11.96
N VAL A 374 -10.39 3.83 12.36
CA VAL A 374 -9.41 4.40 11.42
C VAL A 374 -8.83 3.28 10.56
N ALA A 375 -9.05 3.36 9.26
CA ALA A 375 -8.64 2.33 8.32
C ALA A 375 -7.79 2.89 7.17
N GLN A 376 -7.19 1.97 6.42
CA GLN A 376 -6.44 2.22 5.20
C GLN A 376 -6.86 1.20 4.14
N VAL A 377 -7.06 1.65 2.90
CA VAL A 377 -7.50 0.79 1.79
C VAL A 377 -6.54 0.87 0.59
N PRO A 378 -6.23 -0.26 -0.07
CA PRO A 378 -5.35 -0.29 -1.24
C PRO A 378 -6.15 0.03 -2.51
N TYR A 379 -5.84 1.15 -3.14
CA TYR A 379 -6.42 1.53 -4.44
C TYR A 379 -5.36 2.18 -5.34
N ASN A 380 -5.30 3.51 -5.38
CA ASN A 380 -4.23 4.26 -6.07
C ASN A 380 -3.12 4.65 -5.08
N GLY A 381 -2.54 3.63 -4.44
CA GLY A 381 -1.74 3.76 -3.24
C GLY A 381 -2.50 3.28 -2.01
N LEU A 382 -2.24 3.91 -0.87
CA LEU A 382 -2.81 3.56 0.43
C LEU A 382 -3.62 4.75 0.94
N LEU A 383 -4.94 4.61 0.97
CA LEU A 383 -5.84 5.72 1.27
C LEU A 383 -6.39 5.61 2.69
N PRO A 384 -6.27 6.64 3.54
CA PRO A 384 -7.02 6.76 4.78
C PRO A 384 -8.52 6.63 4.53
N ALA A 385 -9.20 5.85 5.36
CA ALA A 385 -10.60 5.48 5.19
C ALA A 385 -11.34 5.42 6.52
N THR A 386 -12.66 5.57 6.47
CA THR A 386 -13.56 5.24 7.57
C THR A 386 -14.02 3.79 7.42
N LEU A 387 -13.68 2.91 8.37
CA LEU A 387 -14.26 1.57 8.43
C LEU A 387 -15.56 1.60 9.23
N TYR A 388 -16.62 1.06 8.62
CA TYR A 388 -17.92 0.81 9.22
C TYR A 388 -18.02 -0.68 9.59
N PRO A 389 -17.74 -1.06 10.85
CA PRO A 389 -17.57 -2.47 11.20
C PRO A 389 -18.83 -3.30 10.98
N LYS A 390 -20.01 -2.72 11.22
CA LYS A 390 -21.32 -3.37 10.98
C LYS A 390 -21.48 -3.86 9.54
N ASN A 391 -20.90 -3.16 8.57
CA ASN A 391 -21.03 -3.45 7.15
C ASN A 391 -19.82 -4.19 6.58
N ASN A 392 -18.74 -4.37 7.37
CA ASN A 392 -17.45 -4.85 6.89
C ASN A 392 -16.96 -4.08 5.66
N GLU A 393 -17.11 -2.75 5.68
CA GLU A 393 -16.87 -1.89 4.54
C GLU A 393 -16.12 -0.63 4.98
N ALA A 394 -15.01 -0.35 4.29
CA ALA A 394 -14.26 0.89 4.45
C ALA A 394 -14.59 1.84 3.30
N LEU A 395 -14.84 3.11 3.66
CA LEU A 395 -15.17 4.18 2.74
C LEU A 395 -14.06 5.22 2.72
N SER A 396 -13.68 5.66 1.52
CA SER A 396 -12.70 6.72 1.28
C SER A 396 -13.19 7.62 0.14
N GLU A 397 -12.53 8.76 -0.06
CA GLU A 397 -12.61 9.52 -1.31
C GLU A 397 -11.43 9.12 -2.22
N CYS A 398 -11.69 9.01 -3.53
CA CYS A 398 -10.66 8.85 -4.55
C CYS A 398 -11.15 9.46 -5.87
N PHE A 399 -10.32 10.28 -6.53
CA PHE A 399 -10.61 10.89 -7.83
C PHE A 399 -11.99 11.58 -7.95
N GLY A 400 -12.40 12.29 -6.90
CA GLY A 400 -13.66 13.02 -6.86
C GLY A 400 -14.88 12.20 -6.49
N ARG A 401 -14.71 10.92 -6.12
CA ARG A 401 -15.80 10.00 -5.86
C ARG A 401 -15.62 9.22 -4.56
N LYS A 402 -16.74 8.83 -3.98
CA LYS A 402 -16.82 7.86 -2.89
C LYS A 402 -16.33 6.50 -3.38
N LEU A 403 -15.30 5.99 -2.71
CA LEU A 403 -14.75 4.67 -2.89
C LEU A 403 -15.25 3.78 -1.75
N SER A 404 -15.84 2.63 -2.08
CA SER A 404 -16.21 1.58 -1.14
C SER A 404 -15.33 0.36 -1.35
N VAL A 405 -14.76 -0.16 -0.27
CA VAL A 405 -13.86 -1.31 -0.27
C VAL A 405 -14.26 -2.29 0.83
N LYS A 406 -14.33 -3.59 0.49
CA LYS A 406 -14.66 -4.68 1.44
C LYS A 406 -13.51 -5.64 1.70
N THR A 407 -12.40 -5.51 0.98
CA THR A 407 -11.26 -6.43 1.04
C THR A 407 -9.94 -5.68 1.08
N GLY A 408 -8.91 -6.28 1.66
CA GLY A 408 -7.59 -5.65 1.80
C GLY A 408 -7.58 -4.43 2.73
N ILE A 409 -8.62 -4.27 3.56
CA ILE A 409 -8.71 -3.20 4.56
C ILE A 409 -7.65 -3.45 5.62
N LYS A 410 -6.92 -2.41 6.00
CA LYS A 410 -6.05 -2.39 7.17
C LYS A 410 -6.63 -1.44 8.22
N VAL A 411 -6.44 -1.75 9.49
CA VAL A 411 -6.84 -0.90 10.63
C VAL A 411 -5.61 -0.41 11.36
N LEU A 412 -5.67 0.83 11.85
CA LEU A 412 -4.60 1.44 12.64
C LEU A 412 -4.69 0.91 14.08
N CYS A 413 -3.58 0.37 14.59
CA CYS A 413 -3.47 -0.19 15.93
C CYS A 413 -2.29 0.42 16.68
N ASP A 414 -2.38 0.48 18.01
CA ASP A 414 -1.27 0.79 18.93
C ASP A 414 -1.59 0.14 20.28
N ASP A 415 -0.55 -0.24 21.04
CA ASP A 415 -0.72 -0.83 22.37
C ASP A 415 -1.31 0.19 23.37
N LEU A 416 -1.07 1.48 23.16
CA LEU A 416 -1.49 2.60 23.98
C LEU A 416 -2.28 3.61 23.14
N LEU A 417 -3.60 3.39 23.01
CA LEU A 417 -4.50 4.26 22.25
C LEU A 417 -4.52 5.72 22.75
N GLU A 418 -4.11 5.97 23.99
CA GLU A 418 -3.97 7.31 24.59
C GLU A 418 -2.91 8.18 23.92
N ASN A 419 -1.98 7.58 23.15
CA ASN A 419 -0.97 8.32 22.38
C ASN A 419 -1.58 9.07 21.19
N PHE A 420 -2.82 8.75 20.82
CA PHE A 420 -3.52 9.42 19.73
C PHE A 420 -4.39 10.55 20.24
N THR A 421 -4.23 11.73 19.64
CA THR A 421 -5.09 12.88 19.91
C THR A 421 -5.59 13.49 18.60
N TRP A 422 -6.81 14.00 18.62
CA TRP A 422 -7.38 14.72 17.49
C TRP A 422 -7.21 16.22 17.71
N GLU A 423 -6.43 16.87 16.85
CA GLU A 423 -6.17 18.32 16.93
C GLU A 423 -7.00 19.04 15.88
N TYR A 424 -7.76 20.07 16.28
CA TYR A 424 -8.48 20.92 15.34
C TYR A 424 -7.52 21.88 14.63
N VAL A 425 -7.54 21.90 13.31
CA VAL A 425 -6.61 22.67 12.47
C VAL A 425 -7.32 23.28 11.27
N ASN A 426 -6.79 24.43 10.82
CA ASN A 426 -7.09 24.98 9.50
C ASN A 426 -5.92 24.71 8.56
N VAL A 427 -6.18 24.36 7.30
CA VAL A 427 -5.14 24.02 6.31
C VAL A 427 -4.07 25.11 6.15
N ASN A 428 -4.46 26.38 6.31
CA ASN A 428 -3.54 27.51 6.15
C ASN A 428 -2.60 27.68 7.35
N SER A 429 -2.90 27.04 8.47
CA SER A 429 -2.05 27.01 9.68
C SER A 429 -1.07 25.82 9.72
N LEU A 430 -1.23 24.87 8.79
CA LEU A 430 -0.36 23.70 8.67
C LEU A 430 0.95 24.10 7.96
N THR A 431 2.07 23.71 8.55
CA THR A 431 3.40 23.81 7.95
C THR A 431 3.98 22.41 7.79
N ASN A 432 4.92 22.21 6.85
CA ASN A 432 5.55 20.90 6.65
C ASN A 432 6.30 20.41 7.91
N GLU A 433 6.79 21.33 8.74
CA GLU A 433 7.43 21.02 10.02
C GLU A 433 6.43 20.41 11.01
N LYS A 434 5.25 21.02 11.16
CA LYS A 434 4.18 20.48 12.01
C LYS A 434 3.67 19.13 11.56
N LEU A 435 3.78 18.81 10.27
CA LEU A 435 3.33 17.52 9.73
C LEU A 435 4.11 16.33 10.27
N SER A 436 5.33 16.55 10.81
CA SER A 436 6.12 15.48 11.43
C SER A 436 5.49 14.90 12.70
N ASP A 437 4.59 15.64 13.35
CA ASP A 437 3.86 15.19 14.55
C ASP A 437 2.60 14.37 14.23
N TYR A 438 2.14 14.37 12.96
CA TYR A 438 0.86 13.78 12.57
C TYR A 438 1.02 12.40 11.96
N VAL A 439 -0.02 11.57 12.16
CA VAL A 439 -0.02 10.18 11.70
C VAL A 439 -0.06 10.12 10.18
N VAL A 440 0.96 9.47 9.60
CA VAL A 440 0.98 9.15 8.17
C VAL A 440 -0.03 8.05 7.88
N GLY A 441 -1.03 8.40 7.09
CA GLY A 441 -2.15 7.55 6.73
C GLY A 441 -1.97 6.77 5.43
N GLY A 442 -0.99 7.15 4.60
CA GLY A 442 -0.65 6.44 3.37
C GLY A 442 -0.15 7.37 2.27
N THR A 443 -0.43 7.03 1.01
CA THR A 443 0.07 7.76 -0.17
C THR A 443 -0.91 7.72 -1.32
N GLU A 444 -1.00 8.81 -2.10
CA GLU A 444 -1.76 8.88 -3.36
C GLU A 444 -1.01 9.79 -4.34
N ASP A 445 -0.83 9.32 -5.58
CA ASP A 445 -0.12 10.06 -6.64
C ASP A 445 1.25 10.62 -6.20
N GLY A 446 1.98 9.85 -5.40
CA GLY A 446 3.30 10.22 -4.86
C GLY A 446 3.25 11.22 -3.69
N SER A 447 2.08 11.73 -3.31
CA SER A 447 1.91 12.57 -2.13
C SER A 447 1.71 11.72 -0.88
N THR A 448 2.39 12.07 0.21
CA THR A 448 2.13 11.50 1.54
C THR A 448 0.81 12.05 2.08
N LEU A 449 -0.04 11.17 2.58
CA LEU A 449 -1.35 11.50 3.13
C LEU A 449 -1.35 11.35 4.64
N TYR A 450 -2.06 12.24 5.31
CA TYR A 450 -2.30 12.19 6.75
C TYR A 450 -3.76 11.84 7.05
N ILE A 451 -4.04 11.45 8.28
CA ILE A 451 -5.38 11.03 8.70
C ILE A 451 -6.12 12.22 9.32
N GLY A 452 -7.27 12.56 8.76
CA GLY A 452 -8.12 13.61 9.30
C GLY A 452 -9.59 13.20 9.37
N LYS A 453 -10.39 13.93 10.15
CA LYS A 453 -11.83 13.74 10.25
C LYS A 453 -12.59 15.06 10.28
N VAL A 454 -13.84 14.99 9.84
CA VAL A 454 -14.79 16.10 9.87
C VAL A 454 -16.20 15.57 10.14
N PHE A 455 -17.03 16.35 10.82
CA PHE A 455 -18.46 16.08 10.93
C PHE A 455 -19.19 16.67 9.72
N HIS A 456 -19.74 15.83 8.85
CA HIS A 456 -20.35 16.25 7.59
C HIS A 456 -21.57 15.39 7.25
N GLU A 457 -22.69 16.02 6.90
CA GLU A 457 -23.99 15.39 6.66
C GLU A 457 -24.49 14.52 7.83
N GLY A 458 -24.35 15.04 9.05
CA GLY A 458 -24.87 14.41 10.26
C GLY A 458 -24.06 13.21 10.77
N GLN A 459 -22.86 12.97 10.22
CA GLN A 459 -21.98 11.89 10.68
C GLN A 459 -20.51 12.30 10.66
N TRP A 460 -19.70 11.65 11.49
CA TRP A 460 -18.25 11.72 11.42
C TRP A 460 -17.74 10.96 10.20
N LYS A 461 -16.80 11.58 9.47
CA LYS A 461 -16.12 10.97 8.32
C LYS A 461 -14.61 11.14 8.50
N ILE A 462 -13.89 10.02 8.49
CA ILE A 462 -12.43 9.94 8.45
C ILE A 462 -12.00 9.84 6.99
N GLY A 463 -11.03 10.65 6.59
CA GLY A 463 -10.48 10.68 5.25
C GLY A 463 -9.02 11.11 5.22
N LYS A 464 -8.59 11.53 4.03
CA LYS A 464 -7.20 11.83 3.74
C LYS A 464 -6.95 13.33 3.75
N VAL A 465 -5.87 13.74 4.42
CA VAL A 465 -5.39 15.11 4.46
C VAL A 465 -4.17 15.24 3.56
N PHE A 466 -4.26 16.12 2.58
CA PHE A 466 -3.12 16.47 1.74
C PHE A 466 -2.28 17.57 2.41
N PRO A 467 -0.94 17.51 2.26
CA PRO A 467 -0.06 18.52 2.84
C PRO A 467 -0.27 19.90 2.17
N PRO A 468 0.12 21.00 2.84
CA PRO A 468 -0.01 22.37 2.31
C PRO A 468 0.68 22.59 0.96
N SER A 469 1.73 21.81 0.66
CA SER A 469 2.47 21.86 -0.61
C SER A 469 1.70 21.23 -1.79
N SER A 470 0.65 20.45 -1.52
CA SER A 470 -0.15 19.81 -2.56
C SER A 470 -1.19 20.78 -3.13
N GLN A 471 -1.42 20.72 -4.44
CA GLN A 471 -2.56 21.40 -5.09
C GLN A 471 -3.92 20.96 -4.53
N TRP A 472 -3.97 19.80 -3.86
CA TRP A 472 -5.17 19.23 -3.26
C TRP A 472 -5.22 19.41 -1.74
N LYS A 473 -4.44 20.34 -1.17
CA LYS A 473 -4.34 20.59 0.28
C LYS A 473 -5.69 20.57 1.02
N GLY A 474 -5.64 20.17 2.29
CA GLY A 474 -6.81 20.06 3.16
C GLY A 474 -7.37 18.64 3.25
N LEU A 475 -8.48 18.48 3.98
CA LEU A 475 -9.14 17.20 4.17
C LEU A 475 -10.09 16.90 3.01
N ARG A 476 -10.02 15.66 2.49
CA ARG A 476 -10.93 15.13 1.47
C ARG A 476 -11.72 13.95 2.05
N VAL A 477 -13.04 14.04 1.95
CA VAL A 477 -14.01 12.97 2.26
C VAL A 477 -15.08 12.93 1.16
N TRP A 478 -16.17 12.20 1.35
CA TRP A 478 -17.26 12.07 0.38
C TRP A 478 -18.58 12.61 0.92
N TYR A 479 -19.46 13.03 0.01
CA TYR A 479 -20.88 13.24 0.24
C TYR A 479 -21.63 11.90 0.23
N ASN A 480 -22.80 11.87 0.87
CA ASN A 480 -23.69 10.71 0.82
C ASN A 480 -24.20 10.44 -0.60
N SER A 481 -24.25 11.47 -1.47
CA SER A 481 -24.50 11.35 -2.92
C SER A 481 -23.45 10.54 -3.66
N GLY A 482 -22.23 10.45 -3.12
CA GLY A 482 -21.08 9.83 -3.75
C GLY A 482 -20.04 10.81 -4.31
N ASP A 483 -20.31 12.12 -4.31
CA ASP A 483 -19.36 13.15 -4.77
C ASP A 483 -18.28 13.45 -3.71
N LYS A 484 -17.18 14.12 -4.09
CA LYS A 484 -16.17 14.57 -3.12
C LYS A 484 -16.65 15.75 -2.28
N TYR A 485 -16.27 15.75 -1.01
CA TYR A 485 -16.33 16.91 -0.13
C TYR A 485 -14.91 17.29 0.31
N ALA A 486 -14.66 18.58 0.43
CA ALA A 486 -13.38 19.11 0.87
C ALA A 486 -13.58 20.26 1.83
N THR A 487 -12.70 20.32 2.83
CA THR A 487 -12.73 21.37 3.84
C THR A 487 -11.32 21.77 4.23
N ASP A 488 -11.18 23.05 4.55
CA ASP A 488 -9.95 23.63 5.08
C ASP A 488 -9.90 23.51 6.61
N ASP A 489 -11.06 23.37 7.25
CA ASP A 489 -11.22 23.21 8.70
C ASP A 489 -11.58 21.76 9.04
N PHE A 490 -10.75 21.11 9.86
CA PHE A 490 -10.92 19.70 10.21
C PHE A 490 -10.12 19.34 11.46
N GLN A 491 -10.27 18.10 11.93
CA GLN A 491 -9.39 17.53 12.94
C GLN A 491 -8.37 16.59 12.29
N ILE A 492 -7.10 16.70 12.65
CA ILE A 492 -6.02 15.84 12.18
C ILE A 492 -5.53 14.94 13.32
N LEU A 493 -5.13 13.71 12.99
CA LEU A 493 -4.68 12.74 13.97
C LEU A 493 -3.20 12.97 14.31
N LYS A 494 -2.93 13.34 15.56
CA LYS A 494 -1.60 13.50 16.13
C LYS A 494 -1.20 12.24 16.88
N TYR A 495 0.09 11.90 16.80
CA TYR A 495 0.68 10.84 17.62
C TYR A 495 1.75 11.45 18.53
N ALA A 496 1.44 11.52 19.81
CA ALA A 496 2.38 11.92 20.83
C ALA A 496 2.53 10.72 21.76
N PRO A 497 3.62 9.93 21.68
CA PRO A 497 3.85 8.91 22.68
C PRO A 497 3.94 9.66 24.00
N ASN A 498 2.99 9.40 24.90
CA ASN A 498 3.12 9.86 26.26
C ASN A 498 4.42 9.22 26.73
N HIS A 499 5.47 10.03 26.85
CA HIS A 499 6.63 9.67 27.62
C HIS A 499 6.07 9.55 29.03
N ILE A 500 5.57 8.36 29.35
CA ILE A 500 5.46 7.92 30.73
C ILE A 500 6.92 7.97 31.13
N ASP A 501 7.33 9.11 31.71
CA ASP A 501 8.57 9.20 32.46
C ASP A 501 8.44 8.03 33.42
N VAL A 502 9.18 6.97 33.10
CA VAL A 502 9.29 5.79 33.93
C VAL A 502 9.81 6.35 35.22
N PHE A 503 8.87 6.62 36.15
CA PHE A 503 9.15 7.23 37.42
C PHE A 503 10.33 6.47 37.98
N ASP A 504 11.39 7.21 38.25
CA ASP A 504 12.66 6.71 38.73
C ASP A 504 12.41 5.93 40.03
N VAL A 505 12.12 4.62 39.92
CA VAL A 505 11.89 3.70 41.06
C VAL A 505 13.18 3.49 41.87
N ARG A 506 14.21 4.31 41.67
CA ARG A 506 15.46 4.28 42.43
C ARG A 506 15.42 5.10 43.71
N ASN A 507 14.30 5.75 44.04
CA ASN A 507 14.12 6.53 45.27
C ASN A 507 13.04 5.98 46.23
N ALA A 508 12.71 4.69 46.16
CA ALA A 508 11.85 4.02 47.15
C ALA A 508 12.59 2.89 47.86
#